data_AF-A0A951P3W2-F1
#
_entry.id   AF-A0A951P3W2-F1
#
_cell.length_a   1.000
_cell.length_b   1.000
_cell.length_c   1.000
_cell.angle_alpha   90.00
_cell.angle_beta   90.00
_cell.angle_gamma   90.00
#
_symmetry.space_group_name_H-M   'P 1'
#
loop_
_entity.id
_entity.type
_entity.pdbx_description
1 polymer ?
#
loop_
_entity_poly.entity_id
_entity_poly.type
_entity_poly.pdbx_seq_one_letter_code
_entity_poly.pdbx_strand_id
1 'polypeptide(L)' 'MTKRTSPNDLQSWDDAQDIDHLVKDNRSHKRATPAKGRRRNRRYENRLLKSQLENAKSDEP' A
#
# COMPACT_ATOMS: atom_id res chain seq x y z
N MET A 1 -5.63 -12.98 -12.29
CA MET A 1 -4.74 -12.58 -11.18
C MET A 1 -5.34 -11.36 -10.52
N THR A 2 -5.56 -11.36 -9.21
CA THR A 2 -6.08 -10.19 -8.49
C THR A 2 -5.08 -9.03 -8.60
N LYS A 3 -5.55 -7.82 -8.94
CA LYS A 3 -4.69 -6.62 -8.95
C LYS A 3 -4.09 -6.43 -7.55
N ARG A 4 -2.81 -6.07 -7.51
CA ARG A 4 -2.09 -5.70 -6.29
C ARG A 4 -2.41 -4.24 -5.96
N THR A 5 -2.20 -3.84 -4.71
CA THR A 5 -2.21 -2.43 -4.33
C THR A 5 -1.25 -1.62 -5.19
N SER A 6 -1.81 -0.61 -5.84
CA SER A 6 -1.13 0.32 -6.73
C SER A 6 -0.69 1.55 -5.94
N PRO A 7 0.46 2.18 -6.28
CA PRO A 7 0.83 3.47 -5.70
C PRO A 7 -0.25 4.56 -5.82
N ASN A 8 -1.08 4.47 -6.87
CA ASN A 8 -2.20 5.39 -7.10
C ASN A 8 -3.46 5.04 -6.30
N ASP A 9 -3.46 3.99 -5.47
CA ASP A 9 -4.64 3.66 -4.66
C ASP A 9 -4.80 4.63 -3.48
N LEU A 10 -3.74 5.35 -3.09
CA LEU A 10 -3.78 6.44 -2.12
C LEU A 10 -3.92 7.76 -2.88
N GLN A 11 -5.12 8.36 -2.84
CA GLN A 11 -5.44 9.58 -3.61
C GLN A 11 -5.27 10.83 -2.75
N SER A 12 -5.62 10.76 -1.47
CA SER A 12 -5.52 11.86 -0.51
C SER A 12 -4.75 11.46 0.75
N TRP A 13 -4.26 12.47 1.48
CA TRP A 13 -3.75 12.26 2.85
C TRP A 13 -4.84 11.84 3.83
N ASP A 14 -6.10 12.12 3.53
CA ASP A 14 -7.24 11.66 4.33
C ASP A 14 -7.35 10.13 4.30
N ASP A 15 -7.11 9.53 3.14
CA ASP A 15 -7.05 8.08 2.94
C ASP A 15 -5.89 7.41 3.71
N ALA A 16 -4.88 8.19 4.12
CA ALA A 16 -3.72 7.67 4.83
C ALA A 16 -4.05 7.25 6.27
N GLN A 17 -5.12 7.79 6.87
CA GLN A 17 -5.58 7.38 8.19
C GLN A 17 -6.09 5.92 8.18
N ASP A 18 -6.70 5.51 7.07
CA ASP A 18 -7.28 4.18 6.87
C ASP A 18 -6.45 3.30 5.90
N ILE A 19 -5.13 3.53 5.85
CA ILE A 19 -4.22 2.85 4.91
C ILE A 19 -4.25 1.32 5.03
N ASP A 20 -4.51 0.81 6.23
CA ASP A 20 -4.64 -0.61 6.53
C ASP A 20 -5.83 -1.27 5.78
N HIS A 21 -6.89 -0.49 5.50
CA HIS A 21 -8.05 -0.96 4.74
C HIS A 21 -7.83 -0.94 3.23
N LEU A 22 -6.97 -0.04 2.74
CA LEU A 22 -6.54 0.00 1.35
C LEU A 22 -5.62 -1.18 1.01
N VAL A 23 -4.79 -1.59 1.96
CA VAL A 23 -3.78 -2.62 1.75
C VAL A 23 -4.28 -4.02 2.09
N LYS A 24 -4.64 -4.77 1.05
CA LYS A 24 -5.07 -6.18 1.18
C LYS A 24 -4.09 -7.17 0.52
N ASP A 25 -3.53 -8.10 1.29
CA ASP A 25 -2.75 -9.22 0.72
C ASP A 25 -3.67 -10.21 0.01
N ASN A 26 -3.77 -10.07 -1.31
CA ASN A 26 -4.55 -10.97 -2.15
C ASN A 26 -3.75 -12.21 -2.61
N ARG A 27 -2.58 -12.50 -2.03
CA ARG A 27 -1.79 -13.69 -2.38
C ARG A 27 -2.31 -14.94 -1.65
N SER A 28 -3.38 -15.51 -2.17
CA SER A 28 -3.88 -16.84 -1.79
C SER A 28 -3.09 -17.95 -2.52
N HIS A 29 -1.87 -18.28 -2.06
CA HIS A 29 -1.07 -19.37 -2.64
C HIS A 29 -0.47 -20.28 -1.58
N LYS A 30 -0.08 -21.50 -2.00
CA LYS A 30 0.63 -22.50 -1.20
C LYS A 30 1.77 -21.83 -0.41
N ARG A 31 1.80 -22.01 0.92
CA ARG A 31 2.76 -21.40 1.88
C ARG A 31 2.58 -19.91 2.21
N ALA A 32 1.43 -19.30 1.87
CA ALA A 32 1.02 -18.03 2.46
C ALA A 32 0.72 -18.26 3.96
N THR A 33 1.39 -17.52 4.84
CA THR A 33 1.14 -17.56 6.29
C THR A 33 0.68 -16.18 6.75
N PRO A 34 -0.07 -16.08 7.86
CA PRO A 34 -0.49 -14.79 8.40
C PRO A 34 0.67 -13.82 8.64
N ALA A 35 1.82 -14.32 9.11
CA ALA A 35 3.03 -13.52 9.30
C ALA A 35 3.58 -12.94 7.99
N LYS A 36 3.55 -13.71 6.88
CA LYS A 36 3.94 -13.22 5.55
C LYS A 36 2.95 -12.18 5.02
N GLY A 37 1.66 -12.36 5.30
CA GLY A 37 0.61 -11.38 4.98
C GLY A 37 0.87 -10.05 5.65
N ARG A 38 1.05 -10.03 6.98
CA ARG A 38 1.39 -8.81 7.74
C ARG A 38 2.64 -8.10 7.22
N ARG A 39 3.71 -8.85 6.93
CA ARG A 39 4.96 -8.27 6.38
C ARG A 39 4.74 -7.62 5.01
N ARG A 40 3.85 -8.19 4.20
CA ARG A 40 3.52 -7.65 2.87
C ARG A 40 2.64 -6.42 2.99
N ASN A 41 1.62 -6.44 3.85
CA ASN A 41 0.77 -5.29 4.10
C ASN A 41 1.60 -4.07 4.50
N ARG A 42 2.44 -4.21 5.53
CA ARG A 42 3.40 -3.17 5.93
C ARG A 42 4.30 -2.67 4.81
N ARG A 43 4.72 -3.56 3.90
CA ARG A 43 5.55 -3.17 2.75
C ARG A 43 4.76 -2.29 1.78
N TYR A 44 3.48 -2.61 1.56
CA TYR A 44 2.61 -1.87 0.66
C TYR A 44 2.16 -0.54 1.28
N GLU A 45 1.84 -0.50 2.58
CA GLU A 45 1.58 0.74 3.33
C GLU A 45 2.76 1.71 3.18
N ASN A 46 3.98 1.26 3.48
CA ASN A 46 5.18 2.08 3.33
C ASN A 46 5.42 2.55 1.88
N ARG A 47 5.03 1.73 0.89
CA ARG A 47 5.20 2.08 -0.52
C ARG A 47 4.19 3.16 -0.95
N LEU A 48 2.95 3.08 -0.47
CA LEU A 48 1.92 4.08 -0.72
C LEU A 48 2.33 5.44 -0.13
N LEU A 49 2.67 5.48 1.16
CA LEU A 49 3.13 6.70 1.83
C LEU A 49 4.36 7.31 1.16
N LYS A 50 5.33 6.47 0.78
CA LYS A 50 6.50 6.94 0.05
C LYS A 50 6.12 7.54 -1.30
N SER A 51 5.24 6.89 -2.06
CA SER A 51 4.78 7.42 -3.35
C SER A 51 4.10 8.78 -3.19
N GLN A 52 3.25 8.92 -2.17
CA GLN A 52 2.57 10.19 -1.88
C GLN A 52 3.55 11.29 -1.50
N LEU A 53 4.59 10.96 -0.73
CA LEU A 53 5.65 11.90 -0.36
C LEU A 53 6.47 12.35 -1.57
N GLU A 54 6.82 11.44 -2.49
CA GLU A 54 7.53 11.80 -3.72
C GLU A 54 6.66 12.68 -4.62
N ASN A 55 5.37 12.36 -4.76
CA ASN A 55 4.42 13.17 -5.53
C ASN A 55 4.27 14.59 -4.93
N ALA A 56 4.18 14.69 -3.60
CA ALA A 56 4.11 15.99 -2.92
C ALA A 56 5.37 16.85 -3.10
N LYS A 57 6.55 16.22 -3.21
CA LYS A 57 7.80 16.93 -3.49
C LYS A 57 7.93 17.40 -4.93
N SER A 58 7.37 16.66 -5.88
CA SER A 58 7.36 17.07 -7.29
C SER A 58 6.43 18.26 -7.58
N ASP A 59 5.52 18.57 -6.65
CA ASP A 59 4.61 19.73 -6.72
C ASP A 59 5.20 21.00 -6.06
N GLU A 60 6.40 20.95 -5.47
CA GLU A 60 7.12 22.17 -5.06
C GLU A 60 7.89 22.79 -6.25
N PRO A 61 7.76 24.12 -6.50
CA PRO A 61 8.39 24.82 -7.61
C PRO A 61 9.91 25.00 -7.48
#